data_AF-A0AAV5LDJ9-F1
#
_entry.id   AF-A0AAV5LDJ9-F1
#
_cell.length_a   1.000
_cell.length_b   1.000
_cell.length_c   1.000
_cell.angle_alpha   90.00
_cell.angle_beta   90.00
_cell.angle_gamma   90.00
#
_symmetry.space_group_name_H-M   'P 1'
#
loop_
_entity.id
_entity.type
_entity.pdbx_description
1 polymer ?
#
loop_
_entity_poly.entity_id
_entity_poly.type
_entity_poly.pdbx_seq_one_letter_code
_entity_poly.pdbx_strand_id
1 'polypeptide(L)' 'MKDLNKELKLKLEAQTQRLQLLTAQNMASENISARQSDSRPIHENTAYADEGDEVVERVLGWIMKLFPGGPSRRRTSKLL' A
#
# COMPACT_ATOMS: atom_id res chain seq x y z
N MET A 1 -8.15 14.15 42.23
CA MET A 1 -7.24 13.42 41.30
C MET A 1 -7.76 12.02 40.93
N LYS A 2 -8.12 11.16 41.89
CA LYS A 2 -8.62 9.80 41.60
C LYS A 2 -9.93 9.81 40.79
N ASP A 3 -10.85 10.72 41.09
CA ASP A 3 -12.14 10.81 40.38
C ASP A 3 -11.97 11.26 38.93
N LEU A 4 -11.10 12.25 38.69
CA LEU A 4 -10.75 12.69 37.34
C LEU A 4 -10.15 11.54 36.52
N ASN A 5 -9.25 10.74 37.10
CA ASN A 5 -8.71 9.56 36.41
C ASN A 5 -9.78 8.51 36.10
N LYS A 6 -10.77 8.33 36.97
CA LYS A 6 -11.89 7.41 36.73
C LYS A 6 -12.75 7.91 35.57
N GLU A 7 -13.06 9.21 35.55
CA GLU A 7 -13.81 9.84 34.47
C GLU A 7 -13.05 9.77 33.13
N LEU A 8 -11.74 10.03 33.14
CA LEU A 8 -10.90 9.92 31.95
C LEU A 8 -10.87 8.50 31.39
N LYS A 9 -10.79 7.48 32.26
CA LYS A 9 -10.87 6.07 31.83
C LYS A 9 -12.20 5.74 31.16
N LEU A 10 -13.31 6.16 31.75
CA LEU A 10 -14.64 5.95 31.17
C LEU A 10 -14.79 6.66 29.82
N LYS A 11 -14.28 7.89 29.69
CA LYS A 11 -14.29 8.64 28.42
C LYS A 11 -13.43 7.96 27.36
N LEU A 12 -12.24 7.49 27.73
CA LEU A 12 -11.34 6.78 26.83
C LEU A 12 -11.98 5.50 26.32
N GLU A 13 -12.55 4.69 27.23
CA GLU A 13 -13.24 3.46 26.87
C GLU A 13 -14.41 3.72 25.89
N ALA A 14 -15.26 4.72 26.19
CA ALA A 14 -16.37 5.08 25.32
C ALA A 14 -15.90 5.57 23.93
N GLN A 15 -14.80 6.31 23.85
CA GLN A 15 -14.22 6.72 22.57
C GLN A 15 -13.64 5.53 21.79
N THR A 16 -12.94 4.63 22.46
CA THR A 16 -12.39 3.42 21.84
C THR A 16 -13.49 2.53 21.28
N GLN A 17 -14.58 2.32 22.02
CA GLN A 17 -15.73 1.54 21.54
C GLN A 17 -16.36 2.15 20.28
N ARG A 18 -16.52 3.48 20.24
CA ARG A 18 -17.03 4.19 19.05
C ARG A 18 -16.09 4.04 17.87
N LEU A 19 -14.78 4.20 18.09
CA LEU A 19 -13.78 4.05 17.04
C LEU A 19 -13.79 2.62 16.47
N GLN A 20 -13.79 1.61 17.35
CA GLN A 20 -13.85 0.21 16.93
C GLN A 20 -15.10 -0.09 16.10
N LEU A 21 -16.26 0.47 16.47
CA LEU A 21 -17.48 0.32 15.68
C LEU A 21 -17.35 0.97 14.29
N LEU A 22 -16.87 2.21 14.22
CA LEU A 22 -16.68 2.91 12.94
C LEU A 22 -15.67 2.19 12.05
N THR A 23 -14.57 1.70 12.63
CA THR A 23 -13.57 0.89 11.91
C THR A 23 -14.18 -0.43 11.43
N ALA A 24 -14.95 -1.13 12.26
CA ALA A 24 -15.64 -2.36 11.87
C ALA A 24 -16.66 -2.11 10.74
N GLN A 25 -17.40 -1.00 10.80
CA GLN A 25 -18.30 -0.57 9.74
C GLN A 25 -17.55 -0.25 8.45
N ASN A 26 -16.44 0.48 8.54
CA ASN A 26 -15.62 0.82 7.37
C ASN A 26 -15.04 -0.43 6.70
N MET A 27 -14.47 -1.36 7.47
CA MET A 27 -13.98 -2.64 6.95
C MET A 27 -15.10 -3.50 6.35
N ALA A 28 -16.29 -3.50 6.96
CA ALA A 28 -17.45 -4.21 6.42
C ALA A 28 -17.95 -3.58 5.10
N SER A 29 -17.97 -2.25 5.00
CA SER A 29 -18.33 -1.55 3.75
C SER A 29 -17.28 -1.73 2.64
N GLU A 30 -15.99 -1.70 2.99
CA GLU A 30 -14.90 -2.01 2.07
C GLU A 30 -14.99 -3.46 1.58
N ASN A 31 -15.33 -4.41 2.45
CA ASN A 31 -15.57 -5.81 2.05
C ASN A 31 -16.77 -5.94 1.08
N ILE A 32 -17.85 -5.19 1.29
CA ILE A 32 -18.99 -5.17 0.35
C ILE A 32 -18.56 -4.60 -1.01
N SER A 33 -17.75 -3.52 -1.02
CA SER A 33 -17.20 -2.97 -2.27
C SER A 33 -16.20 -3.92 -2.94
N ALA A 34 -15.35 -4.59 -2.17
CA ALA A 34 -14.37 -5.58 -2.65
C ALA A 34 -15.07 -6.82 -3.24
N ARG A 35 -16.22 -7.22 -2.70
CA ARG A 35 -17.06 -8.28 -3.27
C ARG A 35 -17.81 -7.86 -4.53
N GLN A 36 -18.06 -6.56 -4.75
CA GLN A 36 -18.66 -6.06 -5.99
C GLN A 36 -17.64 -5.95 -7.14
N SER A 37 -16.36 -5.69 -6.83
CA SER A 37 -15.26 -5.75 -7.80
C SER A 37 -15.02 -7.15 -8.38
N ASP A 38 -15.48 -8.21 -7.70
CA ASP A 38 -15.41 -9.59 -8.20
C ASP A 38 -16.38 -9.89 -9.37
N SER A 39 -17.21 -8.94 -9.80
CA SER A 39 -18.10 -9.10 -10.97
C SER A 39 -17.55 -8.52 -12.29
N ARG A 40 -16.30 -8.03 -12.30
CA ARG A 40 -15.60 -7.62 -13.53
C ARG A 40 -14.28 -8.35 -13.67
N PRO A 41 -14.08 -9.18 -14.71
CA PRO A 41 -12.76 -9.73 -15.02
C PRO A 41 -11.92 -8.62 -15.67
N ILE A 42 -11.49 -7.63 -14.90
CA ILE A 42 -10.62 -6.56 -15.40
C ILE A 42 -9.53 -6.31 -14.36
N HIS A 43 -8.47 -7.12 -14.49
CA HIS A 43 -7.09 -6.67 -14.37
C HIS A 43 -6.64 -6.05 -13.04
N GLU A 44 -6.48 -6.85 -11.99
CA GLU A 44 -5.60 -6.48 -10.85
C GLU A 44 -4.81 -7.71 -10.36
N ASN A 45 -4.00 -8.26 -11.27
CA ASN A 45 -2.96 -9.24 -10.96
C ASN A 45 -1.62 -8.54 -10.64
N THR A 46 -1.64 -7.49 -9.82
CA THR A 46 -0.44 -6.71 -9.48
C THR A 46 -0.42 -6.11 -8.07
N ALA A 47 -1.43 -6.30 -7.22
CA ALA A 47 -1.43 -5.67 -5.89
C ALA A 47 -0.44 -6.27 -4.87
N TYR A 48 0.22 -7.40 -5.19
CA TYR A 48 1.14 -8.07 -4.27
C TYR A 48 2.63 -7.81 -4.55
N ALA A 49 2.96 -7.01 -5.58
CA ALA A 49 4.35 -6.70 -5.97
C ALA A 49 4.71 -5.20 -5.85
N ASP A 50 3.74 -4.32 -5.65
CA ASP A 50 3.93 -2.86 -5.80
C ASP A 50 4.71 -2.20 -4.63
N GLU A 51 4.62 -2.73 -3.40
CA GLU A 51 5.36 -2.16 -2.26
C GLU A 51 6.89 -2.29 -2.39
N GLY A 52 7.36 -3.31 -3.11
CA GLY A 52 8.79 -3.54 -3.37
C GLY A 52 9.29 -2.86 -4.64
N ASP A 53 8.41 -2.71 -5.63
CA ASP A 53 8.75 -2.19 -6.96
C ASP A 53 9.07 -0.70 -6.93
N GLU A 54 8.41 0.10 -6.08
CA GLU A 54 8.72 1.52 -5.94
C GLU A 54 10.19 1.77 -5.55
N VAL A 55 10.73 0.93 -4.67
CA VAL A 55 12.12 1.03 -4.21
C VAL A 55 13.06 0.59 -5.33
N VAL A 56 12.72 -0.48 -6.05
CA VAL A 56 13.48 -0.97 -7.21
C VAL A 56 13.54 0.10 -8.30
N GLU A 57 12.41 0.70 -8.67
CA GLU A 57 12.35 1.75 -9.70
C GLU A 57 13.17 2.99 -9.30
N ARG A 58 13.07 3.41 -8.04
CA ARG A 58 13.84 4.55 -7.52
C ARG A 58 15.35 4.28 -7.54
N VAL A 59 15.75 3.08 -7.11
CA VAL A 59 17.15 2.65 -7.12
C VAL A 59 17.66 2.51 -8.56
N LEU A 60 16.88 1.91 -9.46
CA LEU A 60 17.24 1.75 -10.87
C LEU A 60 17.37 3.11 -11.56
N GLY A 61 16.50 4.07 -11.24
CA GLY A 61 16.58 5.46 -11.70
C GLY A 61 17.87 6.16 -11.25
N TRP A 62 18.32 5.96 -10.00
CA TRP A 62 19.61 6.47 -9.53
C TRP A 62 20.79 5.82 -10.24
N ILE A 63 20.76 4.50 -10.41
CA ILE A 63 21.80 3.76 -11.13
C ILE A 63 21.90 4.25 -12.59
N MET A 64 20.79 4.39 -13.29
CA MET A 64 20.78 4.90 -14.67
C MET A 64 21.29 6.33 -14.78
N LYS A 65 21.01 7.19 -13.78
CA LYS A 65 21.49 8.58 -13.75
C LYS A 65 23.00 8.68 -13.51
N LEU A 66 23.59 7.72 -12.81
CA LEU A 66 25.04 7.61 -12.61
C LEU A 66 25.78 7.16 -13.87
N PHE A 67 25.11 6.42 -14.76
CA PHE A 67 25.68 5.94 -16.01
C PHE A 67 24.85 6.41 -17.22
N PRO A 68 24.91 7.71 -17.59
CA PRO A 68 24.20 8.23 -18.76
C PRO A 68 24.78 7.59 -20.04
N GLY A 69 24.11 6.50 -20.48
CA GLY A 69 24.56 5.62 -21.56
C GLY A 69 24.24 4.14 -21.36
N GLY A 70 23.86 3.72 -20.14
CA GLY A 70 23.59 2.31 -19.81
C GLY A 70 24.77 1.37 -20.12
N PRO A 71 24.65 0.06 -19.91
CA PRO A 71 25.56 -0.90 -20.53
C PRO A 71 25.34 -0.79 -22.04
N SER A 72 26.18 0.07 -22.66
CA SER A 72 26.24 0.36 -24.07
C SER A 72 25.84 -0.86 -24.87
N ARG A 73 24.68 -0.74 -25.53
CA ARG A 73 24.21 -1.53 -26.66
C ARG A 73 25.36 -2.39 -27.20
N ARG A 74 25.48 -3.63 -26.70
CA ARG A 74 26.35 -4.62 -27.35
C ARG A 74 25.73 -4.82 -28.72
N ARG A 75 26.21 -4.03 -29.69
CA ARG A 75 26.07 -4.33 -31.10
C ARG A 75 26.69 -5.70 -31.21
N THR A 76 25.88 -6.74 -31.24
CA THR A 76 26.24 -7.96 -31.94
C THR A 76 26.35 -7.53 -33.40
N SER A 77 27.50 -6.97 -33.76
CA SER A 77 27.94 -6.97 -35.14
C SER A 77 27.91 -8.43 -35.53
N LYS A 78 26.92 -8.79 -36.35
CA LYS A 78 26.95 -10.06 -37.06
C LYS A 78 28.34 -10.16 -37.66
N LEU A 79 29.13 -11.12 -37.16
CA LEU A 79 30.29 -11.58 -37.87
C LEU A 79 29.77 -12.20 -39.16
N LEU A 80 30.31 -11.68 -40.26
CA LEU A 80 30.48 -12.25 -41.59
C LEU A 80 29.77 -13.60 -41.84
#